data_AF-A0A6C1C6P2-F1
#
_entry.id   AF-A0A6C1C6P2-F1
#
_cell.length_a   1.000
_cell.length_b   1.000
_cell.length_c   1.000
_cell.angle_alpha   90.00
_cell.angle_beta   90.00
_cell.angle_gamma   90.00
#
_symmetry.space_group_name_H-M   'P 1'
#
loop_
_entity.id
_entity.type
_entity.pdbx_description
1 polymer ?
#
loop_
_entity_poly.entity_id
_entity_poly.type
_entity_poly.pdbx_seq_one_letter_code
_entity_poly.pdbx_strand_id
1 'polypeptide(L)'
;MFSVIIVQDGCRGPEEQHRLEPGHTLRFGRTAPAGGGLTLSHPAVACAAGEITATGAFWTLTNFSPDQTYIVENPQGAGEHIRVAPGRADAPVPFEFARVRLCAEESRPGCGFDVLAPRHDYLAAGSGTGPPASAPGTGAGETADWLFDPFPRPYPLDHTCRYFLVLTALCEPALHSGDPAAPVPDLTELADRLRPVWPKVTVADIAWNIDYLRLKLRLHTPDRGRSVRESLVRFALRFDLVHEGHLTALGGQLV
;
A
#
# COMPACT_ATOMS: atom_id res chain seq x y z
N MET A 1 -14.41 4.58 -15.06
CA MET A 1 -14.77 5.89 -14.51
C MET A 1 -13.86 6.08 -13.31
N PHE A 2 -12.93 7.04 -13.41
CA PHE A 2 -11.91 7.29 -12.40
C PHE A 2 -12.41 8.46 -11.55
N SER A 3 -12.99 8.20 -10.38
CA SER A 3 -13.52 9.26 -9.53
C SER A 3 -12.64 9.44 -8.29
N VAL A 4 -12.22 10.68 -8.02
CA VAL A 4 -11.65 11.07 -6.72
C VAL A 4 -12.80 11.40 -5.78
N ILE A 5 -12.82 10.79 -4.61
CA ILE A 5 -13.84 11.02 -3.59
C ILE A 5 -13.21 11.77 -2.43
N ILE A 6 -13.79 12.90 -2.05
CA ILE A 6 -13.36 13.69 -0.89
C ILE A 6 -14.38 13.53 0.23
N VAL A 7 -13.88 13.20 1.42
CA VAL A 7 -14.68 12.93 2.62
C VAL A 7 -14.21 13.84 3.74
N GLN A 8 -15.12 14.65 4.29
CA GLN A 8 -14.79 15.57 5.38
C GLN A 8 -14.55 14.83 6.71
N ASP A 9 -13.69 15.36 7.56
CA ASP A 9 -13.47 14.84 8.91
C ASP A 9 -14.77 14.76 9.73
N GLY A 10 -15.08 13.56 10.24
CA GLY A 10 -16.27 13.31 11.07
C GLY A 10 -17.53 12.91 10.29
N CYS A 11 -17.50 13.02 8.96
CA CYS A 11 -18.59 12.64 8.06
C CYS A 11 -18.43 11.17 7.64
N ARG A 12 -19.40 10.31 7.98
CA ARG A 12 -19.40 8.88 7.60
C ARG A 12 -20.57 8.49 6.66
N GLY A 13 -21.40 9.45 6.27
CA GLY A 13 -22.53 9.23 5.36
C GLY A 13 -22.18 9.43 3.87
N PRO A 14 -22.87 8.74 2.94
CA PRO A 14 -22.65 8.90 1.50
C PRO A 14 -23.12 10.27 0.94
N GLU A 15 -24.02 10.96 1.63
CA GLU A 15 -24.56 12.29 1.26
C GLU A 15 -23.53 13.43 1.45
N GLU A 16 -22.44 13.16 2.18
CA GLU A 16 -21.42 14.16 2.55
C GLU A 16 -20.10 13.94 1.80
N GLN A 17 -20.14 13.20 0.68
CA GLN A 17 -18.99 12.89 -0.16
C GLN A 17 -19.01 13.74 -1.44
N HIS A 18 -17.88 14.36 -1.78
CA HIS A 18 -17.71 15.02 -3.06
C HIS A 18 -17.03 14.07 -4.05
N ARG A 19 -17.64 13.87 -5.23
CA ARG A 19 -17.08 13.03 -6.29
C ARG A 19 -16.60 13.89 -7.45
N LEU A 20 -15.32 13.77 -7.79
CA LEU A 20 -14.69 14.48 -8.89
C LEU A 20 -14.33 13.50 -10.00
N GLU A 21 -14.72 13.83 -11.23
CA GLU A 21 -14.24 13.16 -12.44
C GLU A 21 -12.91 13.79 -12.89
N PRO A 22 -12.14 13.12 -13.76
CA PRO A 22 -10.87 13.68 -14.23
C PRO A 22 -11.10 15.03 -14.92
N GLY A 23 -10.33 16.05 -14.52
CA GLY A 23 -10.49 17.43 -14.95
C GLY A 23 -11.43 18.27 -14.08
N HIS A 24 -12.17 17.67 -13.15
CA HIS A 24 -12.94 18.42 -12.17
C HIS A 24 -12.05 18.94 -11.04
N THR A 25 -12.36 20.16 -10.62
CA THR A 25 -11.70 20.86 -9.53
C THR A 25 -12.68 21.06 -8.39
N LEU A 26 -12.24 20.86 -7.15
CA LEU A 26 -12.98 21.20 -5.94
C LEU A 26 -12.19 22.19 -5.11
N ARG A 27 -12.76 23.37 -4.90
CA ARG A 27 -12.21 24.36 -3.97
C ARG A 27 -12.65 24.06 -2.56
N PHE A 28 -11.74 24.32 -1.61
CA PHE A 28 -11.99 24.13 -0.20
C PHE A 28 -11.52 25.32 0.63
N GLY A 29 -12.17 25.53 1.76
CA GLY A 29 -11.86 26.63 2.67
C GLY A 29 -12.95 26.81 3.72
N ARG A 30 -12.79 27.85 4.55
CA ARG A 30 -13.77 28.19 5.58
C ARG A 30 -15.05 28.81 5.03
N THR A 31 -14.99 29.40 3.84
CA THR A 31 -16.15 29.93 3.14
C THR A 31 -16.43 29.05 1.94
N ALA A 32 -17.67 28.57 1.82
CA ALA A 32 -18.10 27.83 0.65
C ALA A 32 -17.86 28.66 -0.63
N PRO A 33 -17.12 28.13 -1.62
CA PRO A 33 -16.98 28.77 -2.93
C PRO A 33 -18.34 28.91 -3.61
N ALA A 34 -18.51 30.00 -4.37
CA ALA A 34 -19.70 30.17 -5.22
C ALA A 34 -19.74 29.02 -6.26
N GLY A 35 -20.80 28.20 -6.23
CA GLY A 35 -20.95 27.04 -7.12
C GLY A 35 -20.72 25.67 -6.46
N GLY A 36 -20.47 25.62 -5.15
CA GLY A 36 -20.26 24.38 -4.41
C GLY A 36 -18.77 24.11 -4.14
N GLY A 37 -18.48 23.55 -2.97
CA GLY A 37 -17.11 23.29 -2.53
C GLY A 37 -17.07 22.74 -1.11
N LEU A 38 -15.91 22.27 -0.69
CA LEU A 38 -15.73 21.69 0.63
C LEU A 38 -15.57 22.79 1.69
N THR A 39 -16.50 22.86 2.64
CA THR A 39 -16.48 23.86 3.71
C THR A 39 -15.89 23.29 4.99
N LEU A 40 -14.78 23.87 5.43
CA LEU A 40 -14.09 23.48 6.66
C LEU A 40 -14.32 24.54 7.74
N SER A 41 -15.17 24.23 8.71
CA SER A 41 -15.62 25.19 9.74
C SER A 41 -14.55 25.63 10.73
N HIS A 42 -13.33 25.08 10.65
CA HIS A 42 -12.28 25.33 11.63
C HIS A 42 -11.67 26.74 11.47
N PRO A 43 -11.51 27.52 12.56
CA PRO A 43 -11.09 28.93 12.48
C PRO A 43 -9.68 29.12 11.93
N ALA A 44 -8.78 28.14 12.08
CA ALA A 44 -7.43 28.21 11.53
C ALA A 44 -7.38 28.00 9.99
N VAL A 45 -8.48 27.55 9.38
CA VAL A 45 -8.56 27.38 7.92
C VAL A 45 -8.89 28.73 7.26
N ALA A 46 -8.16 29.06 6.19
CA ALA A 46 -8.39 30.28 5.41
C ALA A 46 -9.76 30.24 4.71
N CYS A 47 -10.35 31.42 4.43
CA CYS A 47 -11.64 31.50 3.71
C CYS A 47 -11.58 30.80 2.35
N ALA A 48 -10.49 30.99 1.61
CA ALA A 48 -10.10 30.21 0.45
C ALA A 48 -8.77 29.51 0.78
N ALA A 49 -8.81 28.23 1.11
CA ALA A 49 -7.64 27.48 1.56
C ALA A 49 -6.91 26.81 0.39
N GLY A 50 -7.64 26.25 -0.57
CA GLY A 50 -7.00 25.62 -1.71
C GLY A 50 -7.97 25.03 -2.71
N GLU A 51 -7.38 24.26 -3.61
CA GLU A 51 -8.07 23.55 -4.69
C GLU A 51 -7.51 22.15 -4.86
N ILE A 52 -8.40 21.20 -5.12
CA ILE A 52 -8.10 19.81 -5.45
C ILE A 52 -8.50 19.58 -6.89
N THR A 53 -7.61 19.01 -7.70
CA THR A 53 -7.93 18.65 -9.08
C THR A 53 -7.77 17.16 -9.25
N ALA A 54 -8.85 16.50 -9.68
CA ALA A 54 -8.79 15.10 -10.07
C ALA A 54 -8.10 14.98 -11.43
N THR A 55 -7.06 14.15 -11.51
CA THR A 55 -6.43 13.77 -12.79
C THR A 55 -6.63 12.27 -13.01
N GLY A 56 -6.27 11.75 -14.18
CA GLY A 56 -6.54 10.34 -14.51
C GLY A 56 -5.92 9.36 -13.52
N ALA A 57 -4.61 9.46 -13.30
CA ALA A 57 -3.85 8.51 -12.47
C ALA A 57 -3.47 9.05 -11.09
N PHE A 58 -3.54 10.36 -10.86
CA PHE A 58 -3.21 11.00 -9.57
C PHE A 58 -4.15 12.19 -9.32
N TRP A 59 -3.92 12.96 -8.27
CA TRP A 59 -4.64 14.22 -8.07
C TRP A 59 -3.66 15.30 -7.63
N THR A 60 -4.00 16.56 -7.86
CA THR A 60 -3.15 17.69 -7.46
C THR A 60 -3.80 18.50 -6.34
N LEU A 61 -2.95 19.07 -5.49
CA LEU A 61 -3.34 19.98 -4.43
C LEU A 61 -2.68 21.34 -4.66
N THR A 62 -3.50 22.38 -4.75
CA THR A 62 -3.04 23.77 -4.78
C THR A 62 -3.29 24.42 -3.43
N ASN A 63 -2.23 24.94 -2.83
CA ASN A 63 -2.27 25.67 -1.56
C ASN A 63 -2.37 27.18 -1.83
N PHE A 64 -3.51 27.80 -1.49
CA PHE A 64 -3.71 29.25 -1.62
C PHE A 64 -3.26 30.04 -0.40
N SER A 65 -2.88 29.37 0.70
CA SER A 65 -2.39 30.05 1.89
C SER A 65 -1.05 30.76 1.61
N PRO A 66 -0.87 32.00 2.09
CA PRO A 66 0.38 32.72 1.97
C PRO A 66 1.43 32.29 3.00
N ASP A 67 1.04 31.62 4.08
CA ASP A 67 1.86 31.39 5.27
C ASP A 67 1.78 29.96 5.85
N GLN A 68 0.79 29.15 5.48
CA GLN A 68 0.59 27.80 6.03
C GLN A 68 1.05 26.70 5.07
N THR A 69 1.80 25.73 5.59
CA THR A 69 2.15 24.51 4.86
C THR A 69 1.11 23.44 5.13
N TYR A 70 0.61 22.80 4.07
CA TYR A 70 -0.31 21.66 4.20
C TYR A 70 0.48 20.35 4.24
N ILE A 71 -0.02 19.40 5.02
CA ILE A 71 0.54 18.05 5.09
C ILE A 71 -0.45 17.10 4.45
N VAL A 72 0.00 16.32 3.49
CA VAL A 72 -0.77 15.22 2.93
C VAL A 72 -0.12 13.94 3.40
N GLU A 73 -0.79 13.25 4.32
CA GLU A 73 -0.33 11.99 4.88
C GLU A 73 -0.89 10.85 4.05
N ASN A 74 -0.12 9.76 3.94
CA ASN A 74 -0.61 8.48 3.49
C ASN A 74 -0.90 7.62 4.73
N PRO A 75 -2.17 7.47 5.16
CA PRO A 75 -2.48 6.67 6.35
C PRO A 75 -2.18 5.17 6.17
N GLN A 76 -1.92 4.72 4.94
CA GLN A 76 -1.52 3.34 4.62
C GLN A 76 0.01 3.17 4.61
N GLY A 77 0.77 4.26 4.43
CA GLY A 77 2.23 4.29 4.47
C GLY A 77 2.71 4.47 5.92
N ALA A 78 3.91 3.97 6.24
CA ALA A 78 4.48 4.01 7.58
C ALA A 78 4.94 5.43 8.01
N GLY A 79 4.04 6.41 8.00
CA GLY A 79 4.34 7.83 8.28
C GLY A 79 4.74 8.64 7.04
N GLU A 80 4.53 8.10 5.84
CA GLU A 80 4.73 8.81 4.58
C GLU A 80 3.84 10.05 4.52
N HIS A 81 4.46 11.19 4.20
CA HIS A 81 3.75 12.43 4.00
C HIS A 81 4.48 13.30 2.98
N ILE A 82 3.73 14.14 2.30
CA ILE A 82 4.27 15.24 1.50
C ILE A 82 3.88 16.56 2.15
N ARG A 83 4.75 17.56 1.98
CA ARG A 83 4.49 18.93 2.43
C ARG A 83 4.20 19.80 1.22
N VAL A 84 3.06 20.48 1.24
CA VAL A 84 2.66 21.43 0.21
C VAL A 84 2.87 22.84 0.77
N ALA A 85 3.98 23.45 0.35
CA ALA A 85 4.39 24.78 0.80
C ALA A 85 3.32 25.85 0.50
N PRO A 86 3.31 26.97 1.24
CA PRO A 86 2.43 28.11 0.95
C PRO A 86 2.55 28.56 -0.50
N GLY A 87 1.43 28.85 -1.15
CA GLY A 87 1.38 29.26 -2.56
C GLY A 87 1.76 28.18 -3.59
N ARG A 88 2.04 26.94 -3.17
CA ARG A 88 2.37 25.86 -4.11
C ARG A 88 1.14 25.47 -4.92
N ALA A 89 1.20 25.70 -6.22
CA ALA A 89 0.22 25.21 -7.18
C ALA A 89 0.52 23.78 -7.64
N ASP A 90 -0.54 23.04 -7.94
CA ASP A 90 -0.53 21.74 -8.60
C ASP A 90 0.46 20.73 -8.00
N ALA A 91 0.54 20.66 -6.66
CA ALA A 91 1.39 19.67 -6.02
C ALA A 91 0.82 18.26 -6.31
N PRO A 92 1.56 17.38 -7.02
CA PRO A 92 1.06 16.06 -7.35
C PRO A 92 1.03 15.19 -6.08
N VAL A 93 -0.10 14.54 -5.85
CA VAL A 93 -0.29 13.61 -4.74
C VAL A 93 -0.40 12.18 -5.27
N PRO A 94 0.60 11.32 -5.02
CA PRO A 94 0.64 9.96 -5.54
C PRO A 94 -0.02 8.94 -4.60
N PHE A 95 -0.95 9.36 -3.75
CA PHE A 95 -1.57 8.51 -2.73
C PHE A 95 -3.01 8.15 -3.09
N GLU A 96 -3.32 6.85 -3.07
CA GLU A 96 -4.67 6.31 -3.31
C GLU A 96 -5.61 6.60 -2.13
N PHE A 97 -5.06 6.58 -0.90
CA PHE A 97 -5.74 7.08 0.29
C PHE A 97 -4.85 8.12 0.95
N ALA A 98 -5.37 9.34 1.05
CA ALA A 98 -4.63 10.46 1.61
C ALA A 98 -5.45 11.19 2.65
N ARG A 99 -4.79 11.71 3.68
CA ARG A 99 -5.37 12.64 4.64
C ARG A 99 -4.69 13.99 4.50
N VAL A 100 -5.47 15.01 4.13
CA VAL A 100 -4.99 16.39 4.03
C VAL A 100 -5.20 17.09 5.37
N ARG A 101 -4.13 17.68 5.91
CA ARG A 101 -4.13 18.48 7.13
C ARG A 101 -3.67 19.89 6.83
N LEU A 102 -4.50 20.87 7.21
CA LEU A 102 -4.23 22.29 6.97
C LEU A 102 -3.55 22.97 8.19
N CYS A 103 -3.72 22.39 9.38
CA CYS A 103 -3.14 22.88 10.63
C CYS A 103 -1.94 22.02 11.04
N ALA A 104 -0.80 22.64 11.37
CA ALA A 104 0.38 21.96 11.89
C ALA A 104 0.25 21.53 13.36
N GLU A 105 -0.63 22.17 14.14
CA GLU A 105 -0.92 21.76 15.51
C GLU A 105 -1.94 20.61 15.52
N GLU A 106 -1.60 19.56 16.27
CA GLU A 106 -2.29 18.28 16.52
C GLU A 106 -3.76 18.19 16.06
N SER A 107 -4.05 17.16 15.25
CA SER A 107 -5.36 16.60 14.88
C SER A 107 -6.59 17.21 15.57
N ARG A 108 -6.93 18.45 15.22
CA ARG A 108 -8.18 19.07 15.66
C ARG A 108 -9.30 18.69 14.69
N PRO A 109 -10.46 18.21 15.19
CA PRO A 109 -11.58 17.86 14.34
C PRO A 109 -11.95 19.04 13.42
N GLY A 110 -12.07 18.77 12.13
CA GLY A 110 -12.48 19.77 11.14
C GLY A 110 -11.36 20.61 10.52
N CYS A 111 -10.07 20.34 10.84
CA CYS A 111 -8.92 20.94 10.14
C CYS A 111 -8.29 20.00 9.09
N GLY A 112 -9.11 19.16 8.45
CA GLY A 112 -8.68 18.22 7.44
C GLY A 112 -9.83 17.50 6.74
N PHE A 113 -9.45 16.66 5.78
CA PHE A 113 -10.33 15.78 5.03
C PHE A 113 -9.54 14.60 4.44
N ASP A 114 -10.26 13.53 4.12
CA ASP A 114 -9.73 12.35 3.46
C ASP A 114 -10.01 12.40 1.96
N VAL A 115 -9.06 11.91 1.17
CA VAL A 115 -9.16 11.77 -0.28
C VAL A 115 -8.96 10.31 -0.65
N LEU A 116 -9.95 9.75 -1.34
CA LEU A 116 -9.93 8.42 -1.94
C LEU A 116 -9.76 8.60 -3.45
N ALA A 117 -8.54 8.43 -3.94
CA ALA A 117 -8.25 8.49 -5.36
C ALA A 117 -8.41 7.11 -6.02
N PRO A 118 -8.66 7.06 -7.34
CA PRO A 118 -8.63 5.81 -8.08
C PRO A 118 -7.30 5.09 -7.90
N ARG A 119 -7.36 3.75 -7.92
CA ARG A 119 -6.15 2.93 -7.91
C ARG A 119 -5.29 3.28 -9.13
N HIS A 120 -3.98 3.38 -8.96
CA HIS A 120 -3.09 3.55 -10.10
C HIS A 120 -3.23 2.36 -11.06
N ASP A 121 -3.30 2.64 -12.35
CA ASP A 121 -3.22 1.59 -13.37
C ASP A 121 -1.80 1.04 -13.36
N TYR A 122 -1.68 -0.22 -12.95
CA TYR A 122 -0.46 -0.98 -13.12
C TYR A 122 -0.57 -1.71 -14.46
N LEU A 123 0.47 -1.68 -15.28
CA LEU A 123 0.50 -2.41 -16.54
C LEU A 123 0.18 -3.88 -16.27
N ALA A 124 -0.86 -4.41 -16.93
CA ALA A 124 -1.16 -5.82 -16.90
C ALA A 124 0.03 -6.59 -17.47
N ALA A 125 0.44 -7.67 -16.78
CA ALA A 125 1.49 -8.54 -17.27
C ALA A 125 1.19 -8.94 -18.72
N GLY A 126 2.09 -8.60 -19.64
CA GLY A 126 1.97 -8.99 -21.03
C GLY A 126 1.73 -10.49 -21.10
N SER A 127 0.63 -10.87 -21.72
CA SER A 127 0.32 -12.23 -22.12
C SER A 127 1.33 -12.66 -23.17
N GLY A 128 2.51 -13.09 -22.71
CA GLY A 128 3.54 -13.74 -23.50
C GLY A 128 3.04 -15.10 -23.97
N THR A 129 2.16 -15.09 -24.97
CA THR A 129 1.70 -16.28 -25.64
C THR A 129 2.74 -16.66 -26.69
N GLY A 130 3.54 -17.69 -26.40
CA GLY A 130 4.45 -18.29 -27.39
C GLY A 130 5.39 -19.31 -26.74
N PRO A 131 5.41 -20.57 -27.19
CA PRO A 131 6.33 -21.58 -26.66
C PRO A 131 7.78 -21.26 -27.08
N PRO A 132 8.79 -21.64 -26.28
CA PRO A 132 10.18 -21.34 -26.61
C PRO A 132 10.63 -22.19 -27.80
N ALA A 133 10.79 -21.55 -28.96
CA ALA A 133 11.52 -22.15 -30.08
C ALA A 133 13.02 -22.03 -29.80
N SER A 134 13.65 -23.19 -29.66
CA SER A 134 15.10 -23.36 -29.51
C SER A 134 15.86 -22.85 -30.73
N ALA A 135 16.95 -22.09 -30.54
CA ALA A 135 18.25 -22.31 -31.19
C ALA A 135 19.33 -21.33 -30.67
N PRO A 136 20.61 -21.74 -30.62
CA PRO A 136 21.70 -21.00 -29.99
C PRO A 136 22.48 -20.13 -31.01
N GLY A 137 22.95 -18.96 -30.57
CA GLY A 137 23.78 -18.09 -31.41
C GLY A 137 24.46 -16.99 -30.60
N THR A 138 25.76 -17.16 -30.42
CA THR A 138 26.72 -16.32 -29.70
C THR A 138 26.83 -14.90 -30.27
N GLY A 139 26.79 -13.88 -29.41
CA GLY A 139 27.11 -12.51 -29.78
C GLY A 139 27.07 -11.59 -28.56
N ALA A 140 28.25 -11.16 -28.10
CA ALA A 140 28.42 -10.23 -27.00
C ALA A 140 27.72 -8.89 -27.29
N GLY A 141 26.95 -8.41 -26.31
CA GLY A 141 26.42 -7.06 -26.25
C GLY A 141 26.20 -6.72 -24.78
N GLU A 142 26.88 -5.68 -24.33
CA GLU A 142 26.72 -5.01 -23.02
C GLU A 142 25.33 -4.36 -22.90
N THR A 143 24.29 -5.20 -22.99
CA THR A 143 22.86 -4.87 -22.80
C THR A 143 22.21 -5.81 -21.78
N ALA A 144 23.03 -6.57 -21.05
CA ALA A 144 22.56 -7.63 -20.13
C ALA A 144 22.40 -7.20 -18.66
N ASP A 145 22.58 -5.92 -18.32
CA ASP A 145 22.52 -5.45 -16.93
C ASP A 145 21.16 -4.85 -16.54
N TRP A 146 20.33 -4.44 -17.52
CA TRP A 146 18.94 -3.99 -17.27
C TRP A 146 17.91 -5.12 -17.40
N LEU A 147 18.34 -6.31 -17.86
CA LEU A 147 17.47 -7.48 -18.06
C LEU A 147 17.39 -8.40 -16.84
N PHE A 148 18.16 -8.09 -15.80
CA PHE A 148 18.23 -8.83 -14.54
C PHE A 148 17.92 -7.92 -13.34
N ASP A 149 16.81 -7.18 -13.42
CA ASP A 149 16.08 -6.76 -12.22
C ASP A 149 14.79 -7.59 -12.16
N PRO A 150 14.72 -8.66 -11.34
CA PRO A 150 13.65 -9.64 -11.40
C PRO A 150 12.39 -9.10 -10.70
N PHE A 151 11.67 -8.26 -11.44
CA PHE A 151 10.26 -7.87 -11.25
C PHE A 151 9.92 -7.06 -9.97
N PRO A 152 9.18 -5.95 -10.07
CA PRO A 152 8.41 -5.44 -8.94
C PRO A 152 7.35 -6.50 -8.59
N ARG A 153 7.61 -7.27 -7.54
CA ARG A 153 6.71 -8.32 -7.06
C ARG A 153 5.36 -7.66 -6.73
N PRO A 154 4.22 -8.15 -7.25
CA PRO A 154 2.93 -7.72 -6.74
C PRO A 154 2.96 -8.01 -5.23
N TYR A 155 2.65 -7.01 -4.38
CA TYR A 155 2.84 -7.08 -2.92
C TYR A 155 4.32 -7.03 -2.48
N PRO A 156 5.00 -5.86 -2.54
CA PRO A 156 6.35 -5.73 -2.00
C PRO A 156 6.34 -6.01 -0.49
N LEU A 157 6.94 -7.13 -0.12
CA LEU A 157 7.21 -7.49 1.27
C LEU A 157 8.65 -7.10 1.57
N ASP A 158 8.85 -6.43 2.70
CA ASP A 158 10.20 -6.15 3.18
C ASP A 158 10.78 -7.47 3.74
N HIS A 159 11.78 -7.98 3.02
CA HIS A 159 12.46 -9.24 3.33
C HIS A 159 13.29 -9.17 4.64
N THR A 160 13.54 -7.97 5.14
CA THR A 160 14.28 -7.75 6.40
C THR A 160 13.38 -7.79 7.63
N CYS A 161 12.05 -7.75 7.45
CA CYS A 161 11.11 -7.67 8.54
C CYS A 161 10.69 -9.04 9.11
N ARG A 162 10.30 -9.06 10.39
CA ARG A 162 9.88 -10.29 11.10
C ARG A 162 8.64 -10.97 10.50
N TYR A 163 7.72 -10.21 9.90
CA TYR A 163 6.57 -10.81 9.22
C TYR A 163 6.99 -11.63 8.00
N PHE A 164 8.08 -11.26 7.32
CA PHE A 164 8.58 -12.01 6.18
C PHE A 164 9.22 -13.33 6.62
N LEU A 165 9.95 -13.32 7.76
CA LEU A 165 10.44 -14.55 8.38
C LEU A 165 9.30 -15.50 8.76
N VAL A 166 8.21 -14.98 9.34
CA VAL A 166 7.01 -15.77 9.67
C VAL A 166 6.35 -16.33 8.41
N LEU A 167 6.21 -15.53 7.35
CA LEU A 167 5.66 -16.00 6.07
C LEU A 167 6.53 -17.08 5.43
N THR A 168 7.85 -16.94 5.52
CA THR A 168 8.82 -17.90 4.98
C THR A 168 8.74 -19.23 5.74
N ALA A 169 8.68 -19.19 7.07
CA ALA A 169 8.50 -20.39 7.89
C ALA A 169 7.16 -21.09 7.64
N LEU A 170 6.09 -20.34 7.37
CA LEU A 170 4.79 -20.91 6.98
C LEU A 170 4.84 -21.65 5.64
N CYS A 171 5.62 -21.13 4.68
CA CYS A 171 5.75 -21.72 3.34
C CYS A 171 6.81 -22.82 3.26
N GLU A 172 7.66 -22.96 4.29
CA GLU A 172 8.79 -23.89 4.31
C GLU A 172 8.42 -25.34 3.93
N PRO A 173 7.35 -25.97 4.48
CA PRO A 173 7.00 -27.35 4.13
C PRO A 173 6.56 -27.51 2.67
N ALA A 174 5.81 -26.54 2.14
CA ALA A 174 5.32 -26.56 0.77
C ALA A 174 6.45 -26.33 -0.25
N LEU A 175 7.42 -25.49 0.09
CA LEU A 175 8.62 -25.26 -0.72
C LEU A 175 9.51 -26.51 -0.77
N HIS A 176 9.77 -27.15 0.37
CA HIS A 176 10.58 -28.38 0.41
C HIS A 176 9.92 -29.57 -0.31
N SER A 177 8.59 -29.68 -0.24
CA SER A 177 7.85 -30.81 -0.81
C SER A 177 7.45 -30.58 -2.27
N GLY A 178 7.51 -29.32 -2.76
CA GLY A 178 6.96 -28.91 -4.05
C GLY A 178 5.42 -28.99 -4.13
N ASP A 179 4.74 -29.26 -3.01
CA ASP A 179 3.29 -29.43 -2.94
C ASP A 179 2.63 -28.23 -2.21
N PRO A 180 1.82 -27.41 -2.91
CA PRO A 180 1.11 -26.28 -2.30
C PRO A 180 -0.02 -26.70 -1.34
N ALA A 181 -0.33 -28.00 -1.24
CA ALA A 181 -1.27 -28.56 -0.29
C ALA A 181 -0.59 -29.20 0.94
N ALA A 182 0.74 -29.04 1.10
CA ALA A 182 1.47 -29.50 2.27
C ALA A 182 0.84 -28.99 3.59
N PRO A 183 0.93 -29.78 4.68
CA PRO A 183 0.37 -29.41 5.98
C PRO A 183 0.99 -28.11 6.47
N VAL A 184 0.13 -27.18 6.91
CA VAL A 184 0.55 -25.85 7.35
C VAL A 184 0.93 -25.89 8.84
N PRO A 185 2.13 -25.41 9.22
CA PRO A 185 2.61 -25.47 10.59
C PRO A 185 1.71 -24.75 11.60
N ASP A 186 1.71 -25.25 12.82
CA ASP A 186 1.04 -24.59 13.93
C ASP A 186 1.84 -23.40 14.53
N LEU A 187 1.22 -22.61 15.41
CA LEU A 187 1.91 -21.43 15.97
C LEU A 187 3.08 -21.80 16.89
N THR A 188 3.00 -22.97 17.54
CA THR A 188 4.04 -23.47 18.45
C THR A 188 5.22 -23.99 17.64
N GLU A 189 4.93 -24.77 16.58
CA GLU A 189 5.90 -25.26 15.61
C GLU A 189 6.66 -24.10 14.93
N LEU A 190 5.94 -23.03 14.55
CA LEU A 190 6.56 -21.82 14.02
C LEU A 190 7.48 -21.13 15.05
N ALA A 191 7.08 -21.06 16.33
CA ALA A 191 7.89 -20.46 17.37
C ALA A 191 9.18 -21.24 17.58
N ASP A 192 9.09 -22.57 17.67
CA ASP A 192 10.25 -23.44 17.81
C ASP A 192 11.19 -23.31 16.61
N ARG A 193 10.63 -23.25 15.39
CA ARG A 193 11.40 -23.09 14.15
C ARG A 193 12.12 -21.74 14.03
N LEU A 194 11.53 -20.67 14.55
CA LEU A 194 12.05 -19.30 14.46
C LEU A 194 13.01 -18.92 15.59
N ARG A 195 13.04 -19.64 16.72
CA ARG A 195 13.93 -19.35 17.87
C ARG A 195 15.41 -19.16 17.51
N PRO A 196 16.03 -19.93 16.60
CA PRO A 196 17.44 -19.75 16.25
C PRO A 196 17.76 -18.37 15.66
N VAL A 197 16.82 -17.77 14.92
CA VAL A 197 16.99 -16.46 14.26
C VAL A 197 16.28 -15.33 15.02
N TRP A 198 15.30 -15.67 15.87
CA TRP A 198 14.55 -14.76 16.72
C TRP A 198 14.40 -15.35 18.14
N PRO A 199 15.42 -15.22 19.01
CA PRO A 199 15.49 -15.94 20.29
C PRO A 199 14.36 -15.65 21.29
N LYS A 200 13.71 -14.49 21.17
CA LYS A 200 12.64 -14.04 22.08
C LYS A 200 11.24 -14.16 21.46
N VAL A 201 11.07 -14.91 20.37
CA VAL A 201 9.77 -15.06 19.71
C VAL A 201 8.75 -15.74 20.61
N THR A 202 7.55 -15.18 20.69
CA THR A 202 6.39 -15.80 21.35
C THR A 202 5.32 -16.19 20.35
N VAL A 203 4.41 -17.09 20.76
CA VAL A 203 3.23 -17.46 19.97
C VAL A 203 2.36 -16.24 19.64
N ALA A 204 2.27 -15.28 20.56
CA ALA A 204 1.54 -14.03 20.37
C ALA A 204 2.18 -13.16 19.27
N ASP A 205 3.51 -13.09 19.22
CA ASP A 205 4.21 -12.36 18.17
C ASP A 205 3.94 -12.95 16.79
N ILE A 206 3.91 -14.28 16.68
CA ILE A 206 3.63 -14.99 15.43
C ILE A 206 2.19 -14.75 14.98
N ALA A 207 1.23 -14.86 15.90
CA ALA A 207 -0.17 -14.57 15.61
C ALA A 207 -0.36 -13.13 15.12
N TRP A 208 0.28 -12.16 15.78
CA TRP A 208 0.25 -10.76 15.36
C TRP A 208 0.83 -10.56 13.95
N ASN A 209 1.96 -11.22 13.62
CA ASN A 209 2.55 -11.14 12.28
C ASN A 209 1.65 -11.78 11.20
N ILE A 210 0.95 -12.87 11.53
CA ILE A 210 -0.02 -13.51 10.64
C ILE A 210 -1.22 -12.58 10.36
N ASP A 211 -1.75 -11.92 11.39
CA ASP A 211 -2.84 -10.95 11.23
C ASP A 211 -2.39 -9.71 10.43
N TYR A 212 -1.17 -9.23 10.69
CA TYR A 212 -0.56 -8.16 9.90
C TYR A 212 -0.41 -8.55 8.43
N LEU A 213 0.10 -9.75 8.12
CA LEU A 213 0.20 -10.26 6.75
C LEU A 213 -1.15 -10.39 6.08
N ARG A 214 -2.17 -10.88 6.80
CA ARG A 214 -3.55 -10.97 6.30
C ARG A 214 -4.07 -9.59 5.89
N LEU A 215 -3.86 -8.57 6.71
CA LEU A 215 -4.25 -7.19 6.42
C LEU A 215 -3.45 -6.62 5.23
N LYS A 216 -2.12 -6.79 5.24
CA LYS A 216 -1.20 -6.27 4.22
C LYS A 216 -1.45 -6.87 2.84
N LEU A 217 -1.79 -8.16 2.79
CA LEU A 217 -2.12 -8.88 1.56
C LEU A 217 -3.63 -8.84 1.22
N ARG A 218 -4.43 -8.11 2.01
CA ARG A 218 -5.88 -7.93 1.84
C ARG A 218 -6.65 -9.26 1.72
N LEU A 219 -6.18 -10.30 2.42
CA LEU A 219 -6.82 -11.60 2.44
C LEU A 219 -8.15 -11.50 3.20
N HIS A 220 -9.25 -11.63 2.47
CA HIS A 220 -10.57 -11.74 3.06
C HIS A 220 -10.66 -13.02 3.90
N THR A 221 -11.47 -12.96 4.95
CA THR A 221 -11.74 -14.12 5.81
C THR A 221 -12.06 -15.32 4.92
N PRO A 222 -11.39 -16.47 5.13
CA PRO A 222 -11.52 -17.61 4.25
C PRO A 222 -12.98 -18.06 4.12
N ASP A 223 -13.37 -18.43 2.90
CA ASP A 223 -14.57 -19.22 2.66
C ASP A 223 -14.58 -20.47 3.56
N ARG A 224 -15.78 -20.90 3.96
CA ARG A 224 -16.04 -21.97 4.93
C ARG A 224 -15.02 -23.13 4.83
N GLY A 225 -14.17 -23.27 5.85
CA GLY A 225 -13.32 -24.45 6.08
C GLY A 225 -11.80 -24.28 5.93
N ARG A 226 -11.29 -23.11 5.49
CA ARG A 226 -9.84 -22.85 5.34
C ARG A 226 -9.32 -21.97 6.47
N SER A 227 -8.12 -22.23 6.99
CA SER A 227 -7.49 -21.34 7.98
C SER A 227 -6.79 -20.14 7.32
N VAL A 228 -6.64 -19.02 8.03
CA VAL A 228 -5.93 -17.82 7.53
C VAL A 228 -4.50 -18.15 7.06
N ARG A 229 -3.82 -19.06 7.77
CA ARG A 229 -2.46 -19.52 7.45
C ARG A 229 -2.40 -20.26 6.12
N GLU A 230 -3.35 -21.15 5.86
CA GLU A 230 -3.44 -21.83 4.56
C GLU A 230 -3.72 -20.87 3.41
N SER A 231 -4.56 -19.85 3.64
CA SER A 231 -4.79 -18.80 2.64
C SER A 231 -3.51 -18.01 2.37
N LEU A 232 -2.73 -17.70 3.41
CA LEU A 232 -1.44 -17.01 3.29
C LEU A 232 -0.43 -17.84 2.49
N VAL A 233 -0.24 -19.12 2.80
CA VAL A 233 0.70 -20.00 2.09
C VAL A 233 0.33 -20.10 0.62
N ARG A 234 -0.95 -20.39 0.31
CA ARG A 234 -1.40 -20.49 -1.08
C ARG A 234 -1.24 -19.19 -1.84
N PHE A 235 -1.53 -18.06 -1.20
CA PHE A 235 -1.35 -16.75 -1.80
C PHE A 235 0.12 -16.46 -2.07
N ALA A 236 0.98 -16.68 -1.07
CA ALA A 236 2.41 -16.44 -1.17
C ALA A 236 3.07 -17.28 -2.27
N LEU A 237 2.73 -18.57 -2.37
CA LEU A 237 3.27 -19.44 -3.43
C LEU A 237 2.67 -19.11 -4.81
N ARG A 238 1.38 -18.78 -4.88
CA ARG A 238 0.72 -18.44 -6.15
C ARG A 238 1.31 -17.19 -6.80
N PHE A 239 1.65 -16.20 -5.98
CA PHE A 239 2.20 -14.92 -6.43
C PHE A 239 3.73 -14.83 -6.29
N ASP A 240 4.39 -15.96 -6.01
CA ASP A 240 5.84 -16.06 -5.86
C ASP A 240 6.45 -15.05 -4.87
N LEU A 241 5.74 -14.79 -3.76
CA LEU A 241 6.21 -13.89 -2.70
C LEU A 241 7.33 -14.52 -1.87
N VAL A 242 7.36 -15.85 -1.80
CA VAL A 242 8.38 -16.64 -1.12
C VAL A 242 8.80 -17.81 -2.01
N HIS A 243 10.09 -17.89 -2.32
CA HIS A 243 10.74 -19.00 -3.03
C HIS A 243 11.79 -19.70 -2.16
N GLU A 244 12.33 -20.83 -2.63
CA GLU A 244 13.35 -21.63 -1.94
C GLU A 244 14.57 -20.81 -1.51
N GLY A 245 15.03 -19.87 -2.34
CA GLY A 245 16.15 -18.99 -2.01
C GLY A 245 15.95 -18.11 -0.75
N HIS A 246 14.72 -17.91 -0.28
CA HIS A 246 14.47 -17.17 0.96
C HIS A 246 14.58 -18.06 2.22
N LEU A 247 14.65 -19.39 2.07
CA LEU A 247 14.77 -20.31 3.21
C LEU A 247 16.09 -20.12 3.98
N THR A 248 17.11 -19.55 3.33
CA THR A 248 18.38 -19.15 3.95
C THR A 248 18.18 -18.17 5.11
N ALA A 249 17.16 -17.31 5.04
CA ALA A 249 16.81 -16.37 6.10
C ALA A 249 16.40 -17.09 7.41
N LEU A 250 15.87 -18.32 7.32
CA LEU A 250 15.53 -19.16 8.47
C LEU A 250 16.75 -19.88 9.08
N GLY A 251 17.89 -19.87 8.39
CA GLY A 251 19.18 -20.36 8.85
C GLY A 251 20.08 -19.28 9.44
N GLY A 252 19.62 -18.02 9.50
CA GLY A 252 20.38 -16.88 10.03
C GLY A 252 21.32 -16.21 9.02
N GLN A 253 21.26 -16.60 7.75
CA GLN A 253 21.95 -15.89 6.66
C GLN A 253 20.94 -14.94 6.01
N LEU A 254 21.09 -13.64 6.28
CA LEU A 254 20.34 -12.60 5.58
C LEU A 254 20.78 -12.57 4.10
N VAL A 255 19.82 -12.63 3.19
CA VAL A 255 19.99 -12.31 1.76
C VAL A 255 19.91 -10.80 1.58
#